data_AF-A0A942IXB3-F1
#
_entry.id   AF-A0A942IXB3-F1
#
_cell.length_a   1.000
_cell.length_b   1.000
_cell.length_c   1.000
_cell.angle_alpha   90.00
_cell.angle_beta   90.00
_cell.angle_gamma   90.00
#
_symmetry.space_group_name_H-M   'P 1'
#
loop_
_entity.id
_entity.type
_entity.pdbx_description
1 polymer ?
#
loop_
_entity_poly.entity_id
_entity_poly.type
_entity_poly.pdbx_seq_one_letter_code
_entity_poly.pdbx_strand_id
1 'polypeptide(L)' 'GLRPADGKLGDQKRSVTPRQARDAGASVLVIGRPIARAEDPAAAARAIEATL' A
#
# COMPACT_ATOMS: atom_id res chain seq x y z
N GLY A 1 -4.63 -2.96 -7.19
CA GLY A 1 -4.29 -1.68 -6.53
C GLY A 1 -3.11 -1.86 -5.59
N LEU A 2 -2.52 -0.77 -5.12
CA LEU A 2 -1.34 -0.80 -4.23
C LEU A 2 -1.73 -1.24 -2.81
N ARG A 3 -0.92 -2.11 -2.21
CA ARG A 3 -1.22 -2.67 -0.88
C ARG A 3 0.02 -2.90 -0.02
N PRO A 4 -0.03 -2.60 1.29
CA PRO A 4 1.00 -3.01 2.24
C PRO A 4 1.26 -4.51 2.19
N ALA A 5 2.49 -4.92 2.45
CA ALA A 5 2.97 -6.30 2.28
C ALA A 5 2.26 -7.33 3.18
N ASP A 6 1.62 -6.88 4.25
CA ASP A 6 1.05 -7.62 5.37
C ASP A 6 -0.49 -7.77 5.31
N GLY A 7 -1.15 -7.25 4.28
CA GLY A 7 -2.61 -7.29 4.21
C GLY A 7 -3.20 -8.61 3.66
N LYS A 8 -4.33 -9.08 4.23
CA LYS A 8 -5.17 -10.22 3.75
C LYS A 8 -5.59 -10.13 2.28
N LEU A 9 -5.33 -11.16 1.47
CA LEU A 9 -5.86 -11.33 0.11
C LEU A 9 -7.39 -11.46 0.17
N GLY A 10 -8.11 -10.37 -0.10
CA GLY A 10 -9.54 -10.45 -0.41
C GLY A 10 -9.77 -10.78 -1.89
N ASP A 11 -10.86 -10.22 -2.39
CA ASP A 11 -11.43 -10.27 -3.75
C ASP A 11 -10.57 -9.74 -4.92
N GLN A 12 -9.29 -9.44 -4.72
CA GLN A 12 -8.49 -8.68 -5.71
C GLN A 12 -7.39 -9.52 -6.37
N LYS A 13 -7.57 -9.85 -7.65
CA LYS A 13 -6.67 -10.73 -8.45
C LYS A 13 -5.24 -10.21 -8.71
N ARG A 14 -4.95 -8.93 -8.52
CA ARG A 14 -3.60 -8.34 -8.71
C ARG A 14 -3.36 -7.19 -7.73
N SER A 15 -2.47 -7.40 -6.77
CA SER A 15 -1.91 -6.36 -5.88
C SER A 15 -0.41 -6.23 -6.11
N VAL A 16 0.08 -4.99 -6.16
CA VAL A 16 1.51 -4.66 -6.23
C VAL A 16 1.87 -3.97 -4.93
N THR A 17 3.04 -4.26 -4.37
CA THR A 17 3.50 -3.56 -3.16
C THR A 17 3.94 -2.13 -3.50
N PRO A 18 3.86 -1.19 -2.54
CA PRO A 18 4.38 0.17 -2.71
C PRO A 18 5.83 0.19 -3.22
N ARG A 19 6.72 -0.67 -2.68
CA ARG A 19 8.10 -0.81 -3.14
C ARG A 19 8.18 -1.23 -4.61
N GLN A 20 7.49 -2.29 -5.00
CA GLN A 20 7.49 -2.76 -6.40
C GLN A 20 6.97 -1.69 -7.37
N ALA A 21 5.99 -0.88 -6.96
CA ALA A 21 5.51 0.22 -7.78
C ALA A 21 6.56 1.32 -7.92
N ARG A 22 7.30 1.64 -6.85
CA ARG A 22 8.42 2.59 -6.89
C ARG A 22 9.55 2.07 -7.78
N ASP A 23 9.92 0.81 -7.65
CA ASP A 23 10.95 0.16 -8.47
C ASP A 23 10.55 0.10 -9.96
N ALA A 24 9.26 0.01 -10.25
CA ALA A 24 8.71 0.12 -11.60
C ALA A 24 8.64 1.56 -12.14
N GLY A 25 9.15 2.55 -11.39
CA GLY A 25 9.24 3.95 -11.81
C GLY A 25 8.02 4.81 -11.47
N ALA A 26 7.14 4.38 -10.54
CA ALA A 26 6.01 5.20 -10.14
C ALA A 26 6.47 6.42 -9.34
N SER A 27 6.15 7.62 -9.83
CA SER A 27 6.42 8.88 -9.14
C SER A 27 5.40 9.21 -8.05
N VAL A 28 4.19 8.63 -8.14
CA VAL A 28 3.09 8.85 -7.18
C VAL A 28 2.39 7.53 -6.89
N LEU A 29 2.16 7.25 -5.61
CA LEU A 29 1.47 6.06 -5.13
C LEU A 29 0.11 6.44 -4.54
N VAL A 30 -0.98 5.97 -5.16
CA VAL A 30 -2.35 6.16 -4.63
C VAL A 30 -2.77 4.93 -3.85
N ILE A 31 -2.92 5.08 -2.53
CA ILE A 31 -3.25 4.00 -1.61
C ILE A 31 -4.53 4.35 -0.85
N GLY A 32 -5.63 3.71 -1.24
CA GLY A 32 -6.97 3.99 -0.69
C GLY A 32 -7.28 3.17 0.56
N ARG A 33 -8.05 2.08 0.38
CA ARG A 33 -8.60 1.24 1.47
C ARG A 33 -7.59 0.84 2.57
N PRO A 34 -6.32 0.49 2.27
CA PRO A 34 -5.37 0.14 3.33
C PRO A 34 -5.09 1.26 4.33
N ILE A 35 -5.12 2.52 3.90
CA ILE A 35 -4.94 3.68 4.78
C ILE A 35 -6.30 4.11 5.35
N ALA A 36 -7.31 4.25 4.49
CA ALA A 36 -8.62 4.79 4.88
C ALA A 36 -9.43 3.88 5.83
N ARG A 37 -9.10 2.59 5.93
CA ARG A 37 -9.77 1.63 6.83
C ARG A 37 -8.87 1.12 7.96
N ALA A 38 -7.67 1.67 8.11
CA ALA A 38 -6.82 1.35 9.26
C ALA A 38 -7.39 2.01 10.53
N GLU A 39 -7.16 1.39 11.69
CA GLU A 39 -7.51 1.99 12.99
C GLU A 39 -6.74 3.29 13.22
N ASP A 40 -5.48 3.34 12.79
CA ASP A 40 -4.68 4.56 12.72
C ASP A 40 -4.18 4.78 11.28
N PRO A 41 -4.87 5.64 10.50
CA PRO A 41 -4.47 5.97 9.13
C PRO A 41 -3.08 6.60 9.03
N ALA A 42 -2.67 7.39 10.03
CA ALA A 42 -1.36 8.04 10.01
C ALA A 42 -0.24 7.02 10.25
N ALA A 43 -0.42 6.09 11.18
CA ALA A 43 0.51 4.99 11.40
C ALA A 43 0.59 4.07 10.16
N ALA A 44 -0.55 3.76 9.53
CA ALA A 44 -0.57 2.95 8.31
C ALA A 44 0.17 3.61 7.15
N ALA A 45 0.00 4.92 6.96
CA ALA A 45 0.73 5.69 5.94
C ALA A 45 2.24 5.67 6.20
N ARG A 46 2.68 5.90 7.44
CA ARG A 46 4.11 5.83 7.81
C ARG A 46 4.70 4.43 7.66
N ALA A 47 3.94 3.40 8.01
CA ALA A 47 4.39 2.01 7.83
C ALA A 47 4.62 1.71 6.33
N ILE A 48 3.74 2.19 5.45
CA ILE A 48 3.93 2.07 4.01
C ILE A 48 5.16 2.85 3.53
N GLU A 49 5.32 4.10 3.97
CA GLU A 49 6.49 4.93 3.64
C GLU A 49 7.80 4.24 4.03
N ALA A 50 7.86 3.65 5.23
CA ALA A 50 9.01 2.91 5.72
C ALA A 50 9.37 1.68 4.86
N THR A 51 8.44 1.18 4.04
CA THR A 51 8.71 0.08 3.10
C THR A 51 9.21 0.52 1.74
N LEU A 52 9.25 1.83 1.42
CA LEU A 52 9.73 2.36 0.14
C LEU A 52 11.25 2.36 0.05
#